data_AF-A0AAC9KYE7-F1
#
_entry.id   AF-A0AAC9KYE7-F1
#
_cell.length_a   1.000
_cell.length_b   1.000
_cell.length_c   1.000
_cell.angle_alpha   90.00
_cell.angle_beta   90.00
_cell.angle_gamma   90.00
#
_symmetry.space_group_name_H-M   'P 1'
#
loop_
_entity.id
_entity.type
_entity.pdbx_description
1 polymer ?
#
loop_
_entity_poly.entity_id
_entity_poly.type
_entity_poly.pdbx_seq_one_letter_code
_entity_poly.pdbx_strand_id
1 'polypeptide(L)'
;MQRINILLMLLAVFSCKQFCDVKSLTEIDYGDGIPIVVSDVVKDSFVKEISLTPKEAEKLETLKVFLKDAMDSNGREDNLKAVYEKSYKEFFDWLSKDVNKQKEFVSFFDNISSILSKAVDASKKQRPTEQQSLGFKEYVCYKIKNSKGGALSLFFQKVADAFGVDEYKNGNDESVKKPEKCNEEIFKVIKRVFTQSESNNELKNLENCANV
;
A
#
# COMPACT_ATOMS: atom_id res chain seq x y z
N MET A 1 35.43 38.24 17.05
CA MET A 1 34.17 38.78 16.50
C MET A 1 33.56 37.69 15.63
N GLN A 2 32.71 36.86 16.21
CA GLN A 2 31.24 36.95 16.14
C GLN A 2 30.67 36.62 14.75
N ARG A 3 30.25 35.35 14.59
CA ARG A 3 28.96 34.95 14.01
C ARG A 3 28.64 33.51 14.42
N ILE A 4 28.56 33.33 15.73
CA ILE A 4 27.60 32.43 16.35
C ILE A 4 26.22 33.11 16.18
N ASN A 5 25.13 32.33 16.12
CA ASN A 5 23.71 32.73 16.25
C ASN A 5 22.86 32.86 14.98
N ILE A 6 22.64 31.74 14.28
CA ILE A 6 21.31 31.49 13.68
C ILE A 6 20.66 30.28 14.36
N LEU A 7 21.42 29.20 14.61
CA LEU A 7 20.92 28.01 15.33
C LEU A 7 20.45 28.31 16.77
N LEU A 8 21.12 29.24 17.46
CA LEU A 8 20.80 29.64 18.84
C LEU A 8 19.65 30.68 18.93
N MET A 9 19.26 31.32 17.81
CA MET A 9 18.09 32.22 17.78
C MET A 9 16.77 31.47 17.55
N LEU A 10 16.80 30.31 16.88
CA LEU A 10 15.60 29.48 16.64
C LEU A 10 15.25 28.57 17.83
N LEU A 11 16.21 28.28 18.71
CA LEU A 11 15.98 27.54 19.95
C LEU A 11 15.30 28.38 21.06
N ALA A 12 15.14 29.69 20.86
CA ALA A 12 14.59 30.62 21.85
C ALA A 12 13.10 30.98 21.67
N VAL A 13 12.41 30.47 20.65
CA VAL A 13 10.99 30.85 20.36
C VAL A 13 9.97 29.77 20.74
N PHE A 14 10.38 28.57 21.17
CA PHE A 14 9.43 27.52 21.59
C PHE A 14 9.73 26.87 22.95
N SER A 15 10.42 27.58 23.85
CA SER A 15 10.60 27.14 25.23
C SER A 15 10.36 28.25 26.27
N CYS A 16 9.07 28.57 26.51
CA CYS A 16 8.54 28.96 27.83
C CYS A 16 7.00 28.92 27.75
N LYS A 17 6.36 27.80 28.14
CA LYS A 17 5.80 27.56 29.50
C LYS A 17 4.78 28.63 29.93
N GLN A 18 3.50 28.26 30.07
CA GLN A 18 2.85 28.05 31.38
C GLN A 18 1.31 27.89 31.29
N PHE A 19 0.82 26.82 31.95
CA PHE A 19 -0.45 26.65 32.68
C PHE A 19 -1.79 26.92 31.93
N CYS A 20 -2.83 26.10 31.99
CA CYS A 20 -3.46 25.44 33.13
C CYS A 20 -4.25 24.20 32.70
N ASP A 21 -4.36 23.23 33.62
CA ASP A 21 -5.45 22.27 33.72
C ASP A 21 -6.83 22.95 33.61
N VAL A 22 -7.75 22.38 32.83
CA VAL A 22 -9.16 22.26 33.22
C VAL A 22 -9.72 20.92 32.71
N LYS A 23 -10.25 20.14 33.66
CA LYS A 23 -11.01 18.90 33.46
C LYS A 23 -12.35 19.12 32.73
N SER A 24 -12.77 18.08 32.02
CA SER A 24 -14.14 17.51 31.95
C SER A 24 -15.31 18.43 31.55
N LEU A 25 -16.07 17.97 30.54
CA LEU A 25 -17.53 17.95 30.62
C LEU A 25 -18.07 16.77 29.80
N THR A 26 -18.67 15.84 30.55
CA THR A 26 -19.62 14.80 30.17
C THR A 26 -20.89 15.39 29.57
N GLU A 27 -21.62 14.52 28.87
CA GLU A 27 -23.08 14.53 28.70
C GLU A 27 -23.70 15.68 27.88
N ILE A 28 -24.17 15.33 26.68
CA ILE A 28 -25.41 15.90 26.16
C ILE A 28 -26.45 14.79 26.23
N ASP A 29 -27.29 14.89 27.26
CA ASP A 29 -28.61 14.29 27.34
C ASP A 29 -29.54 15.05 26.37
N TYR A 30 -30.33 14.31 25.58
CA TYR A 30 -31.54 14.81 24.94
C TYR A 30 -32.62 13.76 25.16
N GLY A 31 -33.10 13.68 26.40
CA GLY A 31 -34.39 13.11 26.72
C GLY A 31 -35.52 14.01 26.22
N ASP A 32 -36.37 13.47 25.35
CA ASP A 32 -37.81 13.69 25.47
C ASP A 32 -38.54 12.40 25.09
N GLY A 33 -39.30 11.84 26.04
CA GLY A 33 -40.22 10.72 25.85
C GLY A 33 -41.50 11.20 25.16
N ILE A 34 -42.41 10.39 24.62
CA ILE A 34 -42.84 9.02 24.95
C ILE A 34 -43.48 8.39 23.67
N PRO A 35 -44.07 7.18 23.68
CA PRO A 35 -43.64 6.03 22.90
C PRO A 35 -44.59 5.69 21.73
N ILE A 36 -44.13 4.91 20.74
CA ILE A 36 -45.06 4.20 19.84
C ILE A 36 -44.62 2.74 19.72
N VAL A 37 -45.33 1.88 20.45
CA VAL A 37 -45.39 0.43 20.23
C VAL A 37 -46.44 0.17 19.16
N VAL A 38 -46.06 -0.39 18.00
CA VAL A 38 -46.91 -1.32 17.22
C VAL A 38 -46.01 -2.24 16.36
N SER A 39 -45.92 -3.49 16.82
CA SER A 39 -45.96 -4.78 16.10
C SER A 39 -44.86 -5.25 15.13
N ASP A 40 -44.31 -6.41 15.53
CA ASP A 40 -43.81 -7.55 14.74
C ASP A 40 -43.97 -7.51 13.21
N VAL A 41 -42.84 -7.56 12.50
CA VAL A 41 -42.63 -8.52 11.40
C VAL A 41 -41.16 -8.96 11.39
N VAL A 42 -40.97 -10.26 11.64
CA VAL A 42 -39.77 -11.05 11.39
C VAL A 42 -39.15 -10.73 10.03
N LYS A 43 -37.86 -10.38 10.02
CA LYS A 43 -36.93 -10.91 9.01
C LYS A 43 -35.53 -10.94 9.58
N ASP A 44 -35.11 -12.14 9.93
CA ASP A 44 -33.71 -12.56 9.89
C ASP A 44 -33.05 -12.01 8.63
N SER A 45 -32.19 -11.02 8.81
CA SER A 45 -31.00 -10.91 7.99
C SER A 45 -29.87 -10.61 8.97
N PHE A 46 -29.21 -11.66 9.44
CA PHE A 46 -27.81 -11.52 9.83
C PHE A 46 -27.09 -10.96 8.60
N VAL A 47 -26.96 -9.63 8.54
CA VAL A 47 -26.00 -9.00 7.65
C VAL A 47 -24.67 -9.56 8.12
N LYS A 48 -24.17 -10.58 7.42
CA LYS A 48 -22.79 -11.08 7.60
C LYS A 48 -21.94 -9.83 7.55
N GLU A 49 -21.42 -9.42 8.69
CA GLU A 49 -20.53 -8.28 8.79
C GLU A 49 -19.42 -8.56 7.77
N ILE A 50 -19.40 -7.77 6.69
CA ILE A 50 -18.48 -8.00 5.58
C ILE A 50 -17.12 -7.56 6.13
N SER A 51 -16.42 -8.51 6.72
CA SER A 51 -15.07 -8.35 7.25
C SER A 51 -14.10 -9.21 6.46
N LEU A 52 -12.82 -8.83 6.51
CA LEU A 52 -11.75 -9.70 6.04
C LEU A 52 -11.65 -10.92 6.94
N THR A 53 -11.53 -12.09 6.33
CA THR A 53 -11.08 -13.28 7.05
C THR A 53 -9.65 -13.05 7.56
N PRO A 54 -9.21 -13.77 8.62
CA PRO A 54 -7.84 -13.65 9.12
C PRO A 54 -6.78 -13.86 8.03
N LYS A 55 -7.04 -14.77 7.08
CA LYS A 55 -6.16 -15.04 5.94
C LYS A 55 -6.11 -13.89 4.94
N GLU A 56 -7.24 -13.26 4.64
CA GLU A 56 -7.28 -12.07 3.78
C GLU A 56 -6.56 -10.88 4.42
N ALA A 57 -6.74 -10.68 5.73
CA ALA A 57 -6.05 -9.64 6.48
C ALA A 57 -4.52 -9.85 6.47
N GLU A 58 -4.06 -11.07 6.74
CA GLU A 58 -2.62 -11.40 6.69
C GLU A 58 -2.01 -11.15 5.30
N LYS A 59 -2.76 -11.48 4.23
CA LYS A 59 -2.33 -11.21 2.85
C LYS A 59 -2.25 -9.72 2.56
N LEU A 60 -3.27 -8.95 2.96
CA LEU A 60 -3.29 -7.50 2.79
C LEU A 60 -2.08 -6.86 3.49
N GLU A 61 -1.78 -7.26 4.72
CA GLU A 61 -0.59 -6.78 5.44
C GLU A 61 0.71 -7.20 4.76
N THR A 62 0.79 -8.44 4.28
CA THR A 62 1.97 -8.92 3.52
C THR A 62 2.19 -8.07 2.27
N LEU A 63 1.13 -7.77 1.52
CA LEU A 63 1.21 -6.95 0.31
C LEU A 63 1.60 -5.50 0.64
N LYS A 64 1.03 -4.90 1.70
CA LYS A 64 1.44 -3.58 2.21
C LYS A 64 2.93 -3.51 2.47
N VAL A 65 3.50 -4.54 3.12
CA VAL A 65 4.93 -4.63 3.41
C VAL A 65 5.76 -4.74 2.14
N PHE A 66 5.39 -5.61 1.20
CA PHE A 66 6.13 -5.73 -0.08
C PHE A 66 6.15 -4.42 -0.86
N LEU A 67 5.02 -3.72 -0.92
CA LEU A 67 4.93 -2.43 -1.61
C LEU A 67 5.75 -1.35 -0.90
N LYS A 68 5.72 -1.30 0.43
CA LYS A 68 6.54 -0.36 1.21
C LYS A 68 8.03 -0.64 1.00
N ASP A 69 8.45 -1.90 1.10
CA ASP A 69 9.84 -2.31 0.83
C ASP A 69 10.27 -1.94 -0.59
N ALA A 70 9.39 -2.08 -1.59
CA ALA A 70 9.68 -1.73 -2.97
C ALA A 70 9.83 -0.23 -3.17
N MET A 71 8.96 0.57 -2.55
CA MET A 71 9.08 2.03 -2.54
C MET A 71 10.36 2.48 -1.84
N ASP A 72 10.73 1.87 -0.72
CA ASP A 72 11.91 2.28 0.05
C ASP A 72 13.23 1.87 -0.62
N SER A 73 13.26 0.71 -1.28
CA SER A 73 14.48 0.16 -1.90
C SER A 73 14.71 0.65 -3.33
N ASN A 74 13.63 0.97 -4.03
CA ASN A 74 13.64 1.31 -5.46
C ASN A 74 12.97 2.66 -5.78
N GLY A 75 12.55 3.42 -4.77
CA GLY A 75 12.03 4.78 -4.94
C GLY A 75 13.04 5.66 -5.67
N ARG A 76 12.58 6.35 -6.71
CA ARG A 76 13.39 7.32 -7.45
C ARG A 76 13.56 8.58 -6.61
N GLU A 77 14.81 8.99 -6.42
CA GLU A 77 15.30 10.25 -5.83
C GLU A 77 14.68 10.70 -4.49
N ASP A 78 15.51 11.23 -3.58
CA ASP A 78 15.07 11.67 -2.24
C ASP A 78 13.93 12.72 -2.28
N ASN A 79 13.80 13.45 -3.38
CA ASN A 79 12.79 14.48 -3.62
C ASN A 79 11.35 13.93 -3.82
N LEU A 80 11.17 12.68 -4.28
CA LEU A 80 9.85 12.09 -4.55
C LEU A 80 9.40 11.14 -3.43
N LYS A 81 10.32 10.68 -2.58
CA LYS A 81 10.02 9.74 -1.49
C LYS A 81 8.86 10.21 -0.59
N ALA A 82 8.85 11.48 -0.18
CA ALA A 82 7.79 12.02 0.67
C ALA A 82 6.41 12.01 -0.02
N VAL A 83 6.37 12.22 -1.34
CA VAL A 83 5.13 12.17 -2.13
C VAL A 83 4.61 10.74 -2.22
N TYR A 84 5.50 9.79 -2.47
CA TYR A 84 5.20 8.36 -2.51
C TYR A 84 4.65 7.88 -1.16
N GLU A 85 5.31 8.21 -0.06
CA GLU A 85 4.88 7.84 1.30
C GLU A 85 3.52 8.44 1.65
N LYS A 86 3.29 9.71 1.27
CA LYS A 86 1.99 10.36 1.44
C LYS A 86 0.90 9.63 0.66
N SER A 87 1.08 9.40 -0.64
CA SER A 87 0.09 8.71 -1.47
C SER A 87 -0.16 7.27 -1.04
N TYR A 88 0.87 6.55 -0.59
CA TYR A 88 0.73 5.21 -0.02
C TYR A 88 -0.16 5.23 1.21
N LYS A 89 0.08 6.15 2.15
CA LYS A 89 -0.72 6.29 3.36
C LYS A 89 -2.16 6.66 3.02
N GLU A 90 -2.36 7.67 2.19
CA GLU A 90 -3.70 8.12 1.75
C GLU A 90 -4.48 7.01 1.04
N PHE A 91 -3.81 6.19 0.24
CA PHE A 91 -4.41 5.05 -0.44
C PHE A 91 -4.87 3.99 0.55
N PHE A 92 -4.03 3.56 1.51
CA PHE A 92 -4.43 2.53 2.45
C PHE A 92 -5.45 3.03 3.48
N ASP A 93 -5.39 4.30 3.88
CA ASP A 93 -6.42 4.95 4.69
C ASP A 93 -7.76 4.97 3.94
N TRP A 94 -7.76 5.28 2.66
CA TRP A 94 -8.95 5.22 1.82
C TRP A 94 -9.45 3.78 1.61
N LEU A 95 -8.56 2.83 1.32
CA LEU A 95 -8.90 1.43 1.11
C LEU A 95 -9.49 0.80 2.38
N SER A 96 -9.06 1.27 3.57
CA SER A 96 -9.58 0.81 4.86
C SER A 96 -11.07 1.08 5.08
N LYS A 97 -11.65 2.02 4.33
CA LYS A 97 -13.06 2.42 4.47
C LYS A 97 -14.02 1.50 3.73
N ASP A 98 -13.52 0.58 2.90
CA ASP A 98 -14.33 -0.30 2.05
C ASP A 98 -13.76 -1.72 2.01
N VAL A 99 -14.40 -2.63 2.77
CA VAL A 99 -13.97 -4.03 2.84
C VAL A 99 -14.14 -4.76 1.50
N ASN A 100 -15.09 -4.38 0.65
CA ASN A 100 -15.23 -5.00 -0.66
C ASN A 100 -14.03 -4.67 -1.55
N LYS A 101 -13.54 -3.43 -1.50
CA LYS A 101 -12.31 -3.04 -2.21
C LYS A 101 -11.07 -3.69 -1.63
N GLN A 102 -10.99 -3.87 -0.32
CA GLN A 102 -9.92 -4.66 0.29
C GLN A 102 -9.90 -6.10 -0.25
N LYS A 103 -11.06 -6.75 -0.32
CA LYS A 103 -11.19 -8.11 -0.85
C LYS A 103 -10.84 -8.17 -2.34
N GLU A 104 -11.31 -7.21 -3.12
CA GLU A 104 -10.94 -7.08 -4.54
C GLU A 104 -9.43 -6.92 -4.69
N PHE A 105 -8.80 -6.06 -3.89
CA PHE A 105 -7.34 -5.86 -3.90
C PHE A 105 -6.56 -7.14 -3.60
N VAL A 106 -6.96 -7.87 -2.55
CA VAL A 106 -6.36 -9.15 -2.18
C VAL A 106 -6.56 -10.20 -3.28
N SER A 107 -7.71 -10.21 -3.94
CA SER A 107 -8.01 -11.15 -5.03
C SER A 107 -7.07 -11.00 -6.22
N PHE A 108 -6.62 -9.77 -6.54
CA PHE A 108 -5.63 -9.56 -7.62
C PHE A 108 -4.29 -10.21 -7.30
N PHE A 109 -3.86 -10.12 -6.04
CA PHE A 109 -2.63 -10.74 -5.61
C PHE A 109 -2.73 -12.27 -5.59
N ASP A 110 -3.89 -12.81 -5.23
CA ASP A 110 -4.14 -14.25 -5.27
C ASP A 110 -3.99 -14.81 -6.69
N ASN A 111 -4.47 -14.07 -7.70
CA ASN A 111 -4.36 -14.49 -9.11
C ASN A 111 -2.92 -14.73 -9.56
N ILE A 112 -1.96 -13.97 -9.03
CA ILE A 112 -0.55 -14.09 -9.43
C ILE A 112 0.33 -14.85 -8.42
N SER A 113 -0.21 -15.23 -7.25
CA SER A 113 0.58 -15.86 -6.17
C SER A 113 1.20 -17.21 -6.58
N SER A 114 0.55 -17.94 -7.49
CA SER A 114 1.12 -19.19 -8.04
C SER A 114 2.35 -18.91 -8.91
N ILE A 115 2.29 -17.88 -9.76
CA ILE A 115 3.41 -17.43 -10.60
C ILE A 115 4.57 -17.00 -9.72
N LEU A 116 4.30 -16.20 -8.69
CA LEU A 116 5.32 -15.75 -7.74
C LEU A 116 5.99 -16.93 -7.02
N SER A 117 5.20 -17.88 -6.51
CA SER A 117 5.73 -19.05 -5.81
C SER A 117 6.69 -19.84 -6.69
N LYS A 118 6.31 -20.14 -7.94
CA LYS A 118 7.17 -20.86 -8.89
C LYS A 118 8.41 -20.07 -9.27
N ALA A 119 8.29 -18.75 -9.49
CA ALA A 119 9.43 -17.89 -9.79
C ALA A 119 10.43 -17.86 -8.62
N VAL A 120 9.95 -17.86 -7.38
CA VAL A 120 10.80 -17.99 -6.18
C VAL A 120 11.51 -19.34 -6.15
N ASP A 121 10.80 -20.44 -6.39
CA ASP A 121 11.40 -21.78 -6.40
C ASP A 121 12.46 -21.92 -7.51
N ALA A 122 12.17 -21.45 -8.71
CA ALA A 122 13.11 -21.43 -9.83
C ALA A 122 14.35 -20.59 -9.49
N SER A 123 14.16 -19.41 -8.88
CA SER A 123 15.28 -18.54 -8.52
C SER A 123 16.15 -19.12 -7.41
N LYS A 124 15.56 -19.82 -6.42
CA LYS A 124 16.30 -20.57 -5.38
C LYS A 124 17.13 -21.71 -5.95
N LYS A 125 16.62 -22.44 -6.96
CA LYS A 125 17.38 -23.51 -7.65
C LYS A 125 18.61 -22.95 -8.36
N GLN A 126 18.50 -21.78 -8.97
CA GLN A 126 19.62 -21.15 -9.68
C GLN A 126 20.68 -20.57 -8.74
N ARG A 127 20.31 -20.11 -7.54
CA ARG A 127 21.22 -19.51 -6.57
C ARG A 127 21.05 -20.12 -5.16
N PRO A 128 21.52 -21.37 -4.98
CA PRO A 128 21.18 -22.17 -3.80
C PRO A 128 21.81 -21.68 -2.49
N THR A 129 22.96 -21.01 -2.51
CA THR A 129 23.83 -20.87 -1.34
C THR A 129 23.39 -19.85 -0.28
N GLU A 130 22.68 -18.78 -0.63
CA GLU A 130 22.26 -17.74 0.35
C GLU A 130 20.75 -17.67 0.56
N GLN A 131 19.96 -18.24 -0.36
CA GLN A 131 18.52 -17.93 -0.45
C GLN A 131 17.62 -19.15 -0.25
N GLN A 132 18.19 -20.36 -0.10
CA GLN A 132 17.42 -21.59 0.11
C GLN A 132 16.69 -21.62 1.46
N SER A 133 17.28 -21.03 2.49
CA SER A 133 16.71 -21.00 3.85
C SER A 133 15.58 -20.01 4.03
N LEU A 134 15.46 -19.00 3.16
CA LEU A 134 14.42 -17.98 3.26
C LEU A 134 13.05 -18.55 2.93
N GLY A 135 12.05 -18.28 3.76
CA GLY A 135 10.65 -18.50 3.43
C GLY A 135 10.21 -17.63 2.23
N PHE A 136 9.03 -17.92 1.67
CA PHE A 136 8.52 -17.19 0.49
C PHE A 136 8.52 -15.66 0.69
N LYS A 137 7.94 -15.19 1.80
CA LYS A 137 7.82 -13.74 2.08
C LYS A 137 9.19 -13.08 2.25
N GLU A 138 10.06 -13.72 3.02
CA GLU A 138 11.43 -13.25 3.28
C GLU A 138 12.26 -13.19 2.00
N TYR A 139 12.10 -14.19 1.13
CA TYR A 139 12.75 -14.23 -0.17
C TYR A 139 12.30 -13.08 -1.06
N VAL A 140 10.99 -12.84 -1.16
CA VAL A 140 10.45 -11.72 -1.96
C VAL A 140 10.99 -10.37 -1.44
N CYS A 141 10.91 -10.12 -0.13
CA CYS A 141 11.49 -8.92 0.49
C CYS A 141 12.99 -8.78 0.21
N TYR A 142 13.75 -9.87 0.34
CA TYR A 142 15.18 -9.88 0.02
C TYR A 142 15.43 -9.49 -1.44
N LYS A 143 14.63 -10.01 -2.39
CA LYS A 143 14.77 -9.71 -3.82
C LYS A 143 14.41 -8.27 -4.14
N ILE A 144 13.38 -7.72 -3.51
CA ILE A 144 13.01 -6.31 -3.62
C ILE A 144 14.18 -5.42 -3.16
N LYS A 145 14.78 -5.74 -2.02
CA LYS A 145 15.86 -4.94 -1.38
C LYS A 145 17.20 -5.06 -2.10
N ASN A 146 17.58 -6.27 -2.50
CA ASN A 146 18.97 -6.57 -2.88
C ASN A 146 19.15 -6.94 -4.35
N SER A 147 18.09 -7.21 -5.10
CA SER A 147 18.17 -7.76 -6.46
C SER A 147 17.55 -6.83 -7.50
N LYS A 148 18.08 -5.59 -7.60
CA LYS A 148 17.66 -4.58 -8.58
C LYS A 148 17.74 -5.15 -10.01
N GLY A 149 16.74 -4.84 -10.83
CA GLY A 149 16.69 -5.27 -12.24
C GLY A 149 16.21 -6.71 -12.50
N GLY A 150 16.00 -7.53 -11.46
CA GLY A 150 15.40 -8.86 -11.64
C GLY A 150 13.88 -8.77 -11.83
N ALA A 151 13.30 -9.70 -12.60
CA ALA A 151 11.86 -9.70 -12.92
C ALA A 151 10.95 -9.56 -11.69
N LEU A 152 11.27 -10.27 -10.59
CA LEU A 152 10.50 -10.19 -9.34
C LEU A 152 10.63 -8.81 -8.66
N SER A 153 11.83 -8.27 -8.58
CA SER A 153 12.09 -6.96 -7.96
C SER A 153 11.43 -5.84 -8.78
N LEU A 154 11.60 -5.87 -10.11
CA LEU A 154 11.00 -4.92 -11.04
C LEU A 154 9.46 -5.00 -11.05
N PHE A 155 8.90 -6.21 -10.94
CA PHE A 155 7.45 -6.39 -10.84
C PHE A 155 6.87 -5.62 -9.63
N PHE A 156 7.44 -5.81 -8.44
CA PHE A 156 6.98 -5.09 -7.24
C PHE A 156 7.29 -3.60 -7.28
N GLN A 157 8.43 -3.21 -7.87
CA GLN A 157 8.73 -1.80 -8.12
C GLN A 157 7.65 -1.14 -8.99
N LYS A 158 7.21 -1.79 -10.07
CA LYS A 158 6.17 -1.28 -10.96
C LYS A 158 4.81 -1.14 -10.28
N VAL A 159 4.47 -2.04 -9.35
CA VAL A 159 3.27 -1.87 -8.52
C VAL A 159 3.44 -0.68 -7.58
N ALA A 160 4.62 -0.51 -6.97
CA ALA A 160 4.95 0.61 -6.10
C ALA A 160 4.96 1.97 -6.84
N ASP A 161 5.36 1.99 -8.11
CA ASP A 161 5.37 3.21 -8.92
C ASP A 161 3.97 3.79 -9.15
N ALA A 162 2.90 3.00 -8.96
CA ALA A 162 1.52 3.48 -8.98
C ALA A 162 1.25 4.55 -7.90
N PHE A 163 2.00 4.54 -6.80
CA PHE A 163 1.92 5.59 -5.76
C PHE A 163 2.69 6.86 -6.15
N GLY A 164 3.47 6.79 -7.21
CA GLY A 164 4.71 7.53 -7.32
C GLY A 164 4.82 8.56 -8.44
N VAL A 165 4.56 8.16 -9.69
CA VAL A 165 4.81 9.02 -10.86
C VAL A 165 3.65 8.99 -11.85
N ASP A 166 3.49 10.08 -12.58
CA ASP A 166 2.68 10.27 -13.79
C ASP A 166 3.11 9.36 -14.98
N GLU A 167 3.31 8.05 -14.81
CA GLU A 167 3.89 7.16 -15.83
C GLU A 167 2.85 6.31 -16.61
N TYR A 168 1.84 6.99 -17.17
CA TYR A 168 1.52 6.78 -18.59
C TYR A 168 1.94 8.02 -19.40
N LYS A 169 3.20 8.45 -19.26
CA LYS A 169 3.86 9.31 -20.24
C LYS A 169 4.43 8.43 -21.37
N ASN A 170 3.54 7.79 -22.13
CA ASN A 170 3.86 7.35 -23.48
C ASN A 170 2.96 8.13 -24.41
N GLY A 171 3.46 9.28 -24.85
CA GLY A 171 2.79 10.19 -25.78
C GLY A 171 3.39 11.57 -25.58
N ASN A 172 3.93 12.15 -26.65
CA ASN A 172 4.44 13.52 -26.73
C ASN A 172 3.32 14.57 -26.60
N ASP A 173 2.45 14.40 -25.62
CA ASP A 173 1.26 15.22 -25.47
C ASP A 173 1.44 16.08 -24.22
N GLU A 174 2.05 17.26 -24.42
CA GLU A 174 2.19 18.31 -23.41
C GLU A 174 0.82 18.83 -22.91
N SER A 175 -0.29 18.38 -23.51
CA SER A 175 -1.65 18.73 -23.13
C SER A 175 -2.23 17.89 -21.97
N VAL A 176 -1.56 16.81 -21.54
CA VAL A 176 -2.03 15.97 -20.43
C VAL A 176 -1.80 16.71 -19.11
N LYS A 177 -2.84 17.43 -18.66
CA LYS A 177 -2.93 17.91 -17.28
C LYS A 177 -2.71 16.73 -16.34
N LYS A 178 -1.73 16.86 -15.44
CA LYS A 178 -1.47 15.91 -14.35
C LYS A 178 -2.80 15.54 -13.69
N PRO A 179 -3.17 14.26 -13.62
CA PRO A 179 -4.25 13.84 -12.75
C PRO A 179 -3.83 14.19 -11.31
N GLU A 180 -4.67 14.91 -10.58
CA GLU A 180 -4.62 14.78 -9.12
C GLU A 180 -4.82 13.30 -8.83
N LYS A 181 -3.84 12.65 -8.18
CA LYS A 181 -3.86 11.21 -7.92
C LYS A 181 -5.07 10.87 -7.06
N CYS A 182 -6.14 10.39 -7.68
CA CYS A 182 -7.26 9.78 -6.96
C CYS A 182 -6.87 8.36 -6.56
N ASN A 183 -7.19 7.96 -5.32
CA ASN A 183 -6.93 6.59 -4.84
C ASN A 183 -7.54 5.51 -5.74
N GLU A 184 -8.61 5.83 -6.47
CA GLU A 184 -9.20 4.93 -7.46
C GLU A 184 -8.34 4.71 -8.69
N GLU A 185 -7.63 5.74 -9.15
CA GLU A 185 -6.72 5.59 -10.28
C GLU A 185 -5.49 4.77 -9.86
N ILE A 186 -4.98 4.98 -8.65
CA ILE A 186 -3.94 4.12 -8.06
C ILE A 186 -4.42 2.67 -8.03
N PHE A 187 -5.65 2.43 -7.54
CA PHE A 187 -6.25 1.10 -7.49
C PHE A 187 -6.33 0.44 -8.88
N LYS A 188 -6.80 1.17 -9.90
CA LYS A 188 -6.89 0.69 -11.28
C LYS A 188 -5.52 0.36 -11.87
N VAL A 189 -4.50 1.17 -11.61
CA VAL A 189 -3.13 0.91 -12.10
C VAL A 189 -2.59 -0.35 -11.45
N ILE A 190 -2.70 -0.50 -10.13
CA ILE A 190 -2.24 -1.69 -9.43
C ILE A 190 -2.96 -2.95 -9.95
N LYS A 191 -4.30 -2.89 -10.08
CA LYS A 191 -5.10 -3.95 -10.70
C LYS A 191 -4.56 -4.34 -12.07
N ARG A 192 -4.27 -3.35 -12.92
CA ARG A 192 -3.72 -3.56 -14.26
C ARG A 192 -2.38 -4.28 -14.21
N VAL A 193 -1.47 -3.84 -13.35
CA VAL A 193 -0.14 -4.45 -13.19
C VAL A 193 -0.25 -5.92 -12.76
N PHE A 194 -1.20 -6.25 -11.89
CA PHE A 194 -1.49 -7.62 -11.46
C PHE A 194 -2.22 -8.49 -12.51
N THR A 195 -2.84 -7.91 -13.54
CA THR A 195 -3.76 -8.66 -14.43
C THR A 195 -3.39 -8.65 -15.91
N GLN A 196 -2.58 -7.70 -16.39
CA GLN A 196 -2.29 -7.53 -17.83
C GLN A 196 -0.85 -7.92 -18.18
N SER A 197 -0.59 -9.22 -18.35
CA SER A 197 0.75 -9.76 -18.65
C SER A 197 1.33 -9.30 -19.99
N GLU A 198 0.52 -9.15 -21.04
CA GLU A 198 1.01 -8.74 -22.38
C GLU A 198 1.65 -7.35 -22.40
N SER A 199 1.17 -6.44 -21.55
CA SER A 199 1.72 -5.08 -21.40
C SER A 199 2.79 -4.97 -20.30
N ASN A 200 3.00 -6.06 -19.56
CA ASN A 200 3.85 -6.09 -18.38
C ASN A 200 4.96 -7.13 -18.54
N ASN A 201 6.08 -6.70 -19.14
CA ASN A 201 7.26 -7.53 -19.36
C ASN A 201 7.75 -8.24 -18.09
N GLU A 202 7.69 -7.58 -16.93
CA GLU A 202 8.11 -8.16 -15.65
C GLU A 202 7.21 -9.33 -15.25
N LEU A 203 5.89 -9.16 -15.34
CA LEU A 203 4.93 -10.24 -15.04
C LEU A 203 5.06 -11.38 -16.05
N LYS A 204 5.18 -11.06 -17.34
CA LYS A 204 5.42 -12.05 -18.40
C LYS A 204 6.70 -12.87 -18.17
N ASN A 205 7.77 -12.21 -17.73
CA ASN A 205 9.03 -12.89 -17.41
C ASN A 205 8.88 -13.82 -16.19
N LEU A 206 8.10 -13.40 -15.18
CA LEU A 206 7.77 -14.25 -14.03
C LEU A 206 6.92 -15.46 -14.44
N GLU A 207 5.94 -15.27 -15.32
CA GLU A 207 5.13 -16.35 -15.90
C GLU A 207 5.99 -17.35 -16.68
N ASN A 208 6.97 -16.88 -17.46
CA ASN A 208 7.88 -17.77 -18.16
C ASN A 208 8.69 -18.64 -17.19
N CYS A 209 9.13 -18.09 -16.05
CA CYS A 209 9.77 -18.89 -14.99
C CYS A 209 8.84 -19.95 -14.39
N ALA A 210 7.51 -19.79 -14.49
CA ALA A 210 6.52 -20.74 -14.00
C ALA A 210 6.26 -21.93 -14.95
N ASN A 211 6.77 -21.86 -16.19
CA ASN A 211 6.64 -22.88 -17.24
C ASN A 211 7.95 -23.66 -17.50
N VAL A 212 8.99 -23.38 -16.71
CA VAL A 212 10.27 -24.13 -16.69
C VAL A 212 10.18 -25.24 -15.65
#